data_AF-A0A9D5ZD73-F1
#
_entry.id   AF-A0A9D5ZD73-F1
#
_cell.length_a   1.000
_cell.length_b   1.000
_cell.length_c   1.000
_cell.angle_alpha   90.00
_cell.angle_beta   90.00
_cell.angle_gamma   90.00
#
_symmetry.space_group_name_H-M   'P 1'
#
loop_
_entity.id
_entity.type
_entity.pdbx_description
1 polymer ?
#
loop_
_entity_poly.entity_id
_entity_poly.type
_entity_poly.pdbx_seq_one_letter_code
_entity_poly.pdbx_strand_id
1 'polypeptide(L)'
;MVCAGLETERKRVAYRASRRSMAETERIFQRFLDAELATLDGESCRSVLEFLERSDPDILDWLWGVKSPPDGLAHRWVAVLGRYRGEGGAPTA
;
A
#
# COMPACT_ATOMS: atom_id res chain seq x y z
N MET A 1 1.28 -5.55 27.28
CA MET A 1 1.88 -4.25 26.88
C MET A 1 2.25 -4.37 25.42
N VAL A 2 1.47 -3.79 24.50
CA VAL A 2 1.75 -3.43 23.09
C VAL A 2 0.39 -3.09 22.46
N CYS A 3 0.03 -1.81 22.49
CA CYS A 3 -1.08 -1.24 21.69
C CYS A 3 -0.72 0.17 21.20
N ALA A 4 0.10 0.93 21.95
CA ALA A 4 0.48 2.30 21.58
C ALA A 4 1.36 2.43 20.33
N GLY A 5 2.14 1.40 19.96
CA GLY A 5 3.00 1.43 18.77
C GLY A 5 2.24 1.27 17.45
N LEU A 6 1.20 0.44 17.46
CA LEU A 6 0.51 -0.03 16.26
C LEU A 6 -0.33 1.08 15.61
N GLU A 7 -1.04 1.87 16.41
CA GLU A 7 -1.75 3.07 15.92
C GLU A 7 -0.79 4.12 15.35
N THR A 8 0.41 4.25 15.92
CA THR A 8 1.43 5.17 15.44
C THR A 8 1.98 4.71 14.08
N GLU A 9 2.25 3.41 13.92
CA GLU A 9 2.70 2.84 12.66
C GLU A 9 1.63 2.98 11.57
N ARG A 10 0.36 2.66 11.86
CA ARG A 10 -0.78 2.87 10.95
C ARG A 10 -0.90 4.32 10.48
N LYS A 11 -0.79 5.28 11.39
CA LYS A 11 -0.80 6.72 11.05
C LYS A 11 0.36 7.10 10.15
N ARG A 12 1.56 6.53 10.36
CA ARG A 12 2.71 6.75 9.47
C ARG A 12 2.48 6.19 8.07
N VAL A 13 1.89 4.99 7.96
CA VAL A 13 1.54 4.38 6.66
C VAL A 13 0.57 5.30 5.93
N ALA A 14 -0.54 5.68 6.58
CA ALA A 14 -1.54 6.55 5.98
C ALA A 14 -0.93 7.89 5.54
N TYR A 15 -0.10 8.50 6.38
CA TYR A 15 0.58 9.76 6.06
C TYR A 15 1.51 9.65 4.84
N ARG A 16 2.30 8.56 4.73
CA ARG A 16 3.20 8.32 3.59
C ARG A 16 2.41 8.04 2.30
N ALA A 17 1.34 7.25 2.41
CA ALA A 17 0.45 6.91 1.30
C ALA A 17 -0.33 8.11 0.75
N SER A 18 -0.72 9.08 1.59
CA SER A 18 -1.38 10.34 1.16
C SER A 18 -0.40 11.42 0.69
N ARG A 19 0.91 11.18 0.71
CA ARG A 19 1.93 12.13 0.21
C ARG A 19 2.52 11.69 -1.13
N ARG A 20 1.81 10.83 -1.86
CA ARG A 20 2.25 10.33 -3.15
C ARG A 20 2.04 11.39 -4.23
N SER A 21 2.99 11.46 -5.17
CA SER A 21 2.96 12.48 -6.22
C SER A 21 1.97 12.15 -7.34
N MET A 22 1.57 10.88 -7.46
CA MET A 22 0.68 10.41 -8.53
C MET A 22 -0.69 10.07 -7.95
N ALA A 23 -1.74 10.70 -8.49
CA ALA A 23 -3.13 10.49 -8.04
C ALA A 23 -3.60 9.03 -8.19
N GLU A 24 -3.11 8.31 -9.22
CA GLU A 24 -3.45 6.90 -9.42
C GLU A 24 -2.89 6.03 -8.28
N THR A 25 -1.60 6.18 -7.97
CA THR A 25 -0.95 5.48 -6.86
C THR A 25 -1.63 5.81 -5.55
N GLU A 26 -1.90 7.10 -5.30
CA GLU A 26 -2.61 7.56 -4.12
C GLU A 26 -3.98 6.86 -3.99
N ARG A 27 -4.78 6.82 -5.05
CA ARG A 27 -6.12 6.20 -5.04
C ARG A 27 -6.08 4.71 -4.69
N ILE A 28 -5.13 3.97 -5.26
CA ILE A 28 -4.95 2.53 -4.96
C ILE A 28 -4.58 2.35 -3.48
N PHE A 29 -3.66 3.17 -2.97
CA PHE A 29 -3.27 3.11 -1.57
C PHE A 29 -4.41 3.52 -0.63
N GLN A 30 -5.21 4.53 -0.95
CA GLN A 30 -6.37 4.93 -0.14
C GLN A 30 -7.38 3.78 0.01
N ARG A 31 -7.69 3.07 -1.09
CA ARG A 31 -8.57 1.89 -1.05
C ARG A 31 -8.00 0.76 -0.21
N PHE A 32 -6.70 0.51 -0.32
CA PHE A 32 -6.01 -0.46 0.51
C PHE A 32 -6.07 -0.07 2.00
N LEU A 33 -5.84 1.20 2.34
CA LEU A 33 -5.91 1.67 3.72
C LEU A 33 -7.33 1.53 4.29
N ASP A 34 -8.35 1.88 3.51
CA ASP A 34 -9.74 1.74 3.95
C ASP A 34 -10.08 0.28 4.31
N ALA A 35 -9.62 -0.68 3.50
CA ALA A 35 -9.90 -2.10 3.71
C ALA A 35 -9.00 -2.76 4.77
N GLU A 36 -7.69 -2.48 4.77
CA GLU A 36 -6.69 -3.27 5.49
C GLU A 36 -6.07 -2.53 6.68
N LEU A 37 -6.21 -1.20 6.81
CA LEU A 37 -5.53 -0.45 7.89
C LEU A 37 -5.93 -0.92 9.29
N ALA A 38 -7.18 -1.38 9.45
CA ALA A 38 -7.68 -1.92 10.71
C ALA A 38 -7.10 -3.31 11.02
N THR A 39 -6.79 -4.11 10.00
CA THR A 39 -6.29 -5.49 10.09
C THR A 39 -4.76 -5.57 10.08
N LEU A 40 -4.07 -4.52 9.66
CA LEU A 40 -2.61 -4.45 9.68
C LEU A 40 -2.04 -4.62 11.09
N ASP A 41 -1.10 -5.54 11.21
CA ASP A 41 -0.23 -5.74 12.37
C ASP A 41 1.02 -4.83 12.29
N GLY A 42 1.77 -4.70 13.39
CA GLY A 42 2.96 -3.84 13.43
C GLY A 42 4.06 -4.25 12.46
N GLU A 43 4.28 -5.55 12.23
CA GLU A 43 5.25 -6.05 11.24
C GLU A 43 4.81 -5.70 9.82
N SER A 44 3.53 -5.88 9.50
CA SER A 44 2.97 -5.48 8.21
C SER A 44 3.05 -3.97 7.99
N CYS A 45 2.83 -3.16 9.04
CA CYS A 45 3.01 -1.71 8.95
C CYS A 45 4.47 -1.32 8.63
N ARG A 46 5.48 -1.96 9.23
CA ARG A 46 6.89 -1.69 8.89
C ARG A 46 7.22 -2.13 7.48
N SER A 47 6.73 -3.31 7.10
CA SER A 47 6.94 -3.89 5.78
C SER A 47 6.36 -3.01 4.66
N VAL A 48 5.16 -2.44 4.86
CA VAL A 48 4.57 -1.53 3.88
C VAL A 48 5.25 -0.16 3.90
N LEU A 49 5.75 0.32 5.06
CA LEU A 49 6.51 1.56 5.14
C LEU A 49 7.81 1.47 4.33
N GLU A 50 8.51 0.34 4.39
CA GLU A 50 9.71 0.07 3.59
C GLU A 50 9.37 0.00 2.09
N PHE A 51 8.26 -0.64 1.72
CA PHE A 51 7.74 -0.62 0.35
C PHE A 51 7.39 0.80 -0.12
N LEU A 52 6.85 1.64 0.78
CA LEU A 52 6.49 3.03 0.48
C LEU A 52 7.70 3.95 0.24
N GLU A 53 8.93 3.52 0.56
CA GLU A 53 10.15 4.27 0.23
C GLU A 53 10.49 4.20 -1.27
N ARG A 54 9.86 3.29 -2.01
CA ARG A 54 10.03 3.16 -3.47
C ARG A 54 9.27 4.26 -4.21
N SER A 55 9.80 4.65 -5.37
CA SER A 55 9.22 5.68 -6.22
C SER A 55 7.89 5.25 -6.81
N ASP A 56 6.92 6.17 -6.84
CA ASP A 56 5.60 5.99 -7.46
C ASP A 56 5.62 5.39 -8.87
N PRO A 57 6.46 5.87 -9.82
CA PRO A 57 6.51 5.28 -11.16
C PRO A 57 6.94 3.80 -11.15
N ASP A 58 7.88 3.40 -10.30
CA ASP A 58 8.31 1.99 -10.20
C ASP A 58 7.20 1.12 -9.62
N ILE A 59 6.50 1.61 -8.59
CA ILE A 59 5.36 0.90 -7.99
C ILE A 59 4.25 0.67 -9.01
N LEU A 60 3.90 1.70 -9.78
CA LEU A 60 2.90 1.60 -10.83
C LEU A 60 3.33 0.66 -11.96
N ASP A 61 4.59 0.73 -12.36
CA ASP A 61 5.17 -0.13 -13.39
C ASP A 61 5.13 -1.62 -12.96
N TRP A 62 5.42 -1.92 -11.69
CA TRP A 62 5.22 -3.27 -11.12
C TRP A 62 3.73 -3.66 -11.03
N LEU A 63 2.86 -2.72 -10.66
CA LEU A 63 1.42 -2.96 -10.58
C LEU A 63 0.80 -3.22 -11.94
N TRP A 64 1.29 -2.58 -13.02
CA TRP A 64 0.86 -2.83 -14.39
C TRP A 64 1.56 -4.02 -15.04
N GLY A 65 2.56 -4.61 -14.38
CA GLY A 65 3.33 -5.74 -14.89
C GLY A 65 4.31 -5.35 -16.02
N VAL A 66 4.66 -4.05 -16.10
CA VAL A 66 5.65 -3.54 -17.06
C VAL A 66 7.06 -3.96 -16.63
N LYS A 67 7.33 -4.01 -15.32
CA LYS A 67 8.56 -4.56 -14.72
C LYS A 67 8.21 -5.54 -13.62
N SER A 68 9.18 -6.42 -13.35
CA SER A 68 9.14 -7.28 -12.17
C SER A 68 9.67 -6.55 -10.94
N PRO A 69 9.02 -6.67 -9.77
CA PRO A 69 9.55 -6.13 -8.53
C PRO A 69 10.88 -6.82 -8.18
N PRO A 70 11.91 -6.06 -7.75
CA PRO A 70 13.25 -6.59 -7.53
C PRO A 70 13.37 -7.50 -6.29
N ASP A 71 12.45 -7.36 -5.33
CA ASP A 71 12.52 -8.00 -4.02
C ASP A 71 11.22 -8.74 -3.68
N GLY A 72 11.32 -9.80 -2.86
CA GLY A 72 10.14 -10.56 -2.38
C GLY A 72 9.14 -9.71 -1.59
N LEU A 73 9.61 -8.67 -0.89
CA LEU A 73 8.76 -7.70 -0.20
C LEU A 73 7.90 -6.92 -1.21
N ALA A 74 8.53 -6.39 -2.27
CA ALA A 74 7.83 -5.66 -3.31
C ALA A 74 6.85 -6.57 -4.05
N HIS A 75 7.25 -7.82 -4.33
CA HIS A 75 6.37 -8.82 -4.92
C HIS A 75 5.12 -9.08 -4.06
N ARG A 76 5.28 -9.22 -2.73
CA ARG A 76 4.15 -9.38 -1.79
C ARG A 76 3.18 -8.20 -1.85
N TRP A 77 3.69 -6.97 -1.73
CA TRP A 77 2.83 -5.79 -1.69
C TRP A 77 2.21 -5.46 -3.04
N VAL A 78 2.90 -5.69 -4.16
CA VAL A 78 2.33 -5.57 -5.51
C VAL A 78 1.18 -6.55 -5.71
N ALA A 79 1.30 -7.80 -5.22
CA ALA A 79 0.20 -8.77 -5.28
C ALA A 79 -1.00 -8.37 -4.39
N VAL A 80 -0.76 -7.76 -3.22
CA VAL A 80 -1.82 -7.24 -2.35
C VAL A 80 -2.51 -6.03 -3.00
N LEU A 81 -1.74 -5.02 -3.38
CA LEU A 81 -2.23 -3.77 -3.99
C LEU A 81 -2.87 -4.01 -5.37
N GLY A 82 -2.41 -5.03 -6.11
CA GLY A 82 -3.02 -5.46 -7.36
C GLY A 82 -4.50 -5.84 -7.23
N ARG A 83 -4.97 -6.21 -6.04
CA ARG A 83 -6.40 -6.45 -5.76
C ARG A 83 -7.22 -5.16 -5.68
N TYR A 84 -6.59 -4.06 -5.28
CA TYR A 84 -7.23 -2.74 -5.15
C TYR A 84 -7.11 -1.87 -6.41
N ARG A 85 -6.36 -2.37 -7.41
CA ARG A 85 -6.21 -1.80 -8.76
C ARG A 85 -7.55 -1.75 -9.54
N GLY A 86 -8.61 -2.38 -9.04
CA GLY A 86 -9.89 -2.57 -9.73
C GLY A 86 -10.74 -1.30 -9.90
N GLU A 87 -10.67 -0.73 -11.10
CA GLU A 87 -11.75 -0.23 -11.97
C GLU A 87 -12.59 0.98 -11.52
N GLY A 88 -13.04 1.78 -12.50
CA GLY A 88 -14.00 2.88 -12.34
C GLY A 88 -15.42 2.45 -11.92
N GLY A 89 -15.56 1.59 -10.91
CA GLY A 89 -16.84 1.10 -10.40
C GLY A 89 -16.75 0.68 -8.94
N ALA A 90 -17.80 0.95 -8.19
CA ALA A 90 -17.95 0.68 -6.77
C ALA A 90 -17.85 -0.83 -6.42
N PRO A 91 -17.52 -1.20 -5.17
CA PRO A 91 -17.84 -2.55 -4.69
C PRO A 91 -19.36 -2.72 -4.75
N THR A 92 -19.82 -3.63 -5.61
CA THR A 92 -21.19 -4.14 -5.51
C THR A 92 -21.27 -5.11 -4.34
N ALA A 93 -22.36 -4.95 -3.61
CA ALA A 93 -22.76 -5.57 -2.35
C ALA A 93 -22.63 -7.09 -2.29
#